data_AF-A0A078AJ42-F1
#
_entry.id   AF-A0A078AJ42-F1
#
_cell.length_a   1.000
_cell.length_b   1.000
_cell.length_c   1.000
_cell.angle_alpha   90.00
_cell.angle_beta   90.00
_cell.angle_gamma   90.00
#
_symmetry.space_group_name_H-M   'P 1'
#
loop_
_entity.id
_entity.type
_entity.pdbx_description
1 polymer ?
#
loop_
_entity_poly.entity_id
_entity_poly.type
_entity_poly.pdbx_seq_one_letter_code
_entity_poly.pdbx_strand_id
1 'polypeptide(L)'
;MYANVFISDSIFFNNQAIERTKGILCGFANMTIHNVEFESSSNIYWQNELQDVKITGSQIYKWDVKRGWSNTYIRGLEIRDSFFINLRSAQGGAIYILESDLGKETTNKNNKKFQIINSTFTNCTSEQGGALMLDNSQSVFIQNSQFIGNNAKVIPEYQIHAVDEASGGAIYYTCNDEILNCILTFDGINLFKDNYAQIKGGAVVWTTLEPIFIKNNLNFINNSAFQYGDNLACFPQKLGSLSENQYLAHMIKLGLKESPDQRLLQFTTDKNIQFHQSVQDQRSGGAIPVSYMALIDQYGQIVGSDFRSKVRISIQTDNLDEKANMYPPILQGSSDFQASGGVAVIKDVIISGTPGSSYNVTFSSDVIDLNKLSNKKEMELIQKANLDFLLDINLRECSVGEQFTSAGKCIECQDNTYSLIKMIEPNTCEICPSEKAICHGGTNIGPLPGYWRKSNTTKRIEKNTLQRLQQRLFKRQ
;
A
#
# COMPACT_ATOMS: atom_id res chain seq x y z
N MET A 1 -4.28 6.29 46.88
CA MET A 1 -4.82 5.05 47.47
C MET A 1 -4.35 3.93 46.56
N TYR A 2 -3.53 3.00 47.05
CA TYR A 2 -3.05 1.87 46.24
C TYR A 2 -3.97 0.69 46.50
N ALA A 3 -4.67 0.22 45.47
CA ALA A 3 -5.49 -0.97 45.56
C ALA A 3 -4.82 -2.10 44.76
N ASN A 4 -4.77 -3.28 45.36
CA ASN A 4 -4.55 -4.53 44.65
C ASN A 4 -5.91 -5.21 44.59
N VAL A 5 -6.40 -5.47 43.38
CA VAL A 5 -7.69 -6.11 43.14
C VAL A 5 -7.42 -7.50 42.61
N PHE A 6 -7.93 -8.51 43.31
CA PHE A 6 -7.86 -9.91 42.89
C PHE A 6 -9.28 -10.41 42.65
N ILE A 7 -9.56 -10.88 41.44
CA ILE A 7 -10.84 -11.47 41.05
C ILE A 7 -10.55 -12.87 40.53
N SER A 8 -11.18 -13.87 41.13
CA SER A 8 -11.05 -15.24 40.65
C SER A 8 -12.35 -16.02 40.70
N ASP A 9 -12.41 -17.08 39.92
CA ASP A 9 -13.45 -18.12 39.99
C ASP A 9 -14.87 -17.53 39.95
N SER A 10 -15.04 -16.54 39.08
CA SER A 10 -16.23 -15.68 39.02
C SER A 10 -16.80 -15.63 37.60
N ILE A 11 -18.10 -15.36 37.51
CA ILE A 11 -18.80 -15.19 36.24
C ILE A 11 -19.44 -13.80 36.20
N PHE A 12 -19.13 -13.06 35.15
CA PHE A 12 -19.64 -11.74 34.82
C PHE A 12 -20.61 -11.89 33.65
N PHE A 13 -21.90 -12.07 33.96
CA PHE A 13 -22.92 -12.37 32.96
C PHE A 13 -23.83 -11.17 32.69
N ASN A 14 -23.99 -10.80 31.40
CA ASN A 14 -24.92 -9.76 30.94
C ASN A 14 -24.74 -8.40 31.63
N ASN A 15 -23.51 -8.03 31.99
CA ASN A 15 -23.27 -6.75 32.63
C ASN A 15 -23.57 -5.59 31.68
N GLN A 16 -24.17 -4.54 32.24
CA GLN A 16 -24.57 -3.33 31.55
C GLN A 16 -23.93 -2.13 32.22
N ALA A 17 -23.55 -1.15 31.41
CA ALA A 17 -23.17 0.14 31.92
C ALA A 17 -23.67 1.23 30.99
N ILE A 18 -24.14 2.30 31.63
CA ILE A 18 -24.61 3.53 30.98
C ILE A 18 -23.42 4.46 30.70
N GLU A 19 -22.29 4.28 31.41
CA GLU A 19 -21.08 5.10 31.23
C GLU A 19 -19.80 4.25 31.14
N ARG A 20 -18.94 4.57 30.17
CA ARG A 20 -17.57 4.05 29.95
C ARG A 20 -17.42 2.54 29.68
N THR A 21 -17.68 1.65 30.63
CA THR A 21 -17.34 0.21 30.53
C THR A 21 -18.39 -0.67 31.16
N LYS A 22 -18.70 -1.79 30.49
CA LYS A 22 -19.78 -2.70 30.88
C LYS A 22 -19.45 -3.62 32.05
N GLY A 23 -18.18 -3.73 32.46
CA GLY A 23 -17.77 -4.62 33.54
C GLY A 23 -16.91 -3.90 34.56
N ILE A 24 -15.61 -3.91 34.33
CA ILE A 24 -14.60 -3.45 35.27
C ILE A 24 -13.95 -2.17 34.74
N LEU A 25 -14.24 -1.07 35.43
CA LEU A 25 -13.48 0.18 35.32
C LEU A 25 -12.33 0.16 36.33
N CYS A 26 -11.09 0.05 35.86
CA CYS A 26 -9.94 -0.01 36.75
C CYS A 26 -8.94 1.13 36.49
N GLY A 27 -9.08 2.22 37.25
CA GLY A 27 -8.06 3.27 37.35
C GLY A 27 -7.15 3.05 38.56
N PHE A 28 -5.83 3.26 38.41
CA PHE A 28 -4.85 3.36 39.52
C PHE A 28 -4.69 2.16 40.46
N ALA A 29 -5.09 0.95 40.05
CA ALA A 29 -4.92 -0.29 40.82
C ALA A 29 -4.09 -1.34 40.05
N ASN A 30 -3.41 -2.23 40.78
CA ASN A 30 -2.92 -3.48 40.22
C ASN A 30 -4.07 -4.49 40.23
N MET A 31 -4.26 -5.21 39.13
CA MET A 31 -5.40 -6.12 38.98
C MET A 31 -4.95 -7.47 38.47
N THR A 32 -5.39 -8.53 39.15
CA THR A 32 -5.23 -9.91 38.72
C THR A 32 -6.60 -10.54 38.56
N ILE A 33 -6.86 -11.08 37.37
CA ILE A 33 -8.07 -11.79 36.98
C ILE A 33 -7.65 -13.22 36.65
N HIS A 34 -8.19 -14.20 37.36
CA HIS A 34 -7.81 -15.59 37.21
C HIS A 34 -9.02 -16.50 37.17
N ASN A 35 -9.16 -17.32 36.13
CA ASN A 35 -10.30 -18.23 35.99
C ASN A 35 -11.65 -17.50 36.08
N VAL A 36 -11.79 -16.43 35.29
CA VAL A 36 -13.02 -15.61 35.24
C VAL A 36 -13.66 -15.72 33.86
N GLU A 37 -14.98 -15.81 33.84
CA GLU A 37 -15.77 -15.81 32.61
C GLU A 37 -16.55 -14.49 32.47
N PHE A 38 -16.38 -13.81 31.34
CA PHE A 38 -17.17 -12.64 30.94
C PHE A 38 -18.03 -13.03 29.74
N GLU A 39 -19.35 -13.01 29.92
CA GLU A 39 -20.30 -13.41 28.89
C GLU A 39 -21.42 -12.38 28.72
N SER A 40 -21.82 -12.14 27.47
CA SER A 40 -23.05 -11.45 27.13
C SER A 40 -23.93 -12.35 26.26
N SER A 41 -25.21 -12.45 26.61
CA SER A 41 -26.22 -13.05 25.75
C SER A 41 -26.30 -12.24 24.44
N SER A 42 -26.16 -12.94 23.33
CA SER A 42 -25.92 -12.42 21.98
C SER A 42 -27.11 -11.68 21.34
N ASN A 43 -28.14 -11.32 22.13
CA ASN A 43 -29.47 -11.06 21.57
C ASN A 43 -30.25 -9.90 22.18
N ILE A 44 -29.64 -9.08 23.04
CA ILE A 44 -30.41 -8.01 23.69
C ILE A 44 -30.31 -6.71 22.87
N TYR A 45 -31.51 -6.21 22.54
CA TYR A 45 -31.87 -4.98 21.85
C TYR A 45 -31.28 -3.72 22.51
N TRP A 46 -29.98 -3.47 22.34
CA TRP A 46 -29.28 -2.32 22.94
C TRP A 46 -29.09 -1.13 21.99
N GLN A 47 -29.86 -1.06 20.90
CA GLN A 47 -29.64 -0.11 19.81
C GLN A 47 -29.92 1.36 20.15
N ASN A 48 -30.60 1.66 21.27
CA ASN A 48 -31.10 3.01 21.55
C ASN A 48 -30.38 3.80 22.65
N GLU A 49 -29.50 3.18 23.46
CA GLU A 49 -28.92 3.85 24.65
C GLU A 49 -27.43 4.22 24.55
N LEU A 50 -26.74 3.87 23.44
CA LEU A 50 -25.31 4.20 23.23
C LEU A 50 -25.10 5.53 22.49
N GLN A 51 -26.04 6.47 22.61
CA GLN A 51 -26.00 7.75 21.87
C GLN A 51 -25.02 8.78 22.42
N ASP A 52 -24.39 8.55 23.59
CA ASP A 52 -23.52 9.56 24.22
C ASP A 52 -22.02 9.22 24.17
N VAL A 53 -21.24 10.21 23.74
CA VAL A 53 -19.84 10.25 23.25
C VAL A 53 -18.76 9.69 24.19
N LYS A 54 -19.11 9.15 25.37
CA LYS A 54 -18.16 8.83 26.45
C LYS A 54 -17.98 7.34 26.74
N ILE A 55 -18.54 6.45 25.93
CA ILE A 55 -18.61 5.02 26.24
C ILE A 55 -17.72 4.23 25.27
N THR A 56 -16.61 3.68 25.78
CA THR A 56 -15.82 2.70 25.01
C THR A 56 -16.52 1.35 24.99
N GLY A 57 -17.27 1.03 26.04
CA GLY A 57 -18.18 -0.11 26.14
C GLY A 57 -17.50 -1.45 26.37
N SER A 58 -16.17 -1.49 26.49
CA SER A 58 -15.40 -2.71 26.75
C SER A 58 -15.77 -3.29 28.11
N GLN A 59 -15.61 -4.61 28.31
CA GLN A 59 -15.84 -5.21 29.62
C GLN A 59 -14.74 -4.85 30.61
N ILE A 60 -13.51 -4.68 30.14
CA ILE A 60 -12.43 -4.14 30.95
C ILE A 60 -11.95 -2.87 30.28
N TYR A 61 -12.01 -1.78 31.01
CA TYR A 61 -11.44 -0.51 30.61
C TYR A 61 -10.35 -0.10 31.58
N LYS A 62 -9.11 -0.09 31.08
CA LYS A 62 -7.93 0.35 31.81
C LYS A 62 -7.50 1.70 31.28
N TRP A 63 -7.49 2.70 32.16
CA TRP A 63 -7.14 4.07 31.82
C TRP A 63 -6.13 4.63 32.82
N ASP A 64 -4.97 5.09 32.32
CA ASP A 64 -3.97 5.83 33.11
C ASP A 64 -3.84 7.28 32.63
N VAL A 65 -4.19 8.25 33.49
CA VAL A 65 -3.84 9.66 33.29
C VAL A 65 -3.26 10.22 34.57
N LYS A 66 -2.03 10.73 34.47
CA LYS A 66 -1.39 11.52 35.52
C LYS A 66 -2.07 12.89 35.63
N ARG A 67 -2.98 13.08 36.59
CA ARG A 67 -3.48 14.41 36.98
C ARG A 67 -2.87 14.81 38.33
N GLY A 68 -1.80 15.60 38.30
CA GLY A 68 -1.20 16.22 39.49
C GLY A 68 0.11 15.61 39.98
N TRP A 69 0.64 16.17 41.08
CA TRP A 69 1.96 15.86 41.68
C TRP A 69 2.04 14.49 42.39
N SER A 70 0.96 13.71 42.44
CA SER A 70 1.02 12.37 43.06
C SER A 70 1.58 11.34 42.08
N ASN A 71 2.72 10.75 42.43
CA ASN A 71 3.41 9.64 41.75
C ASN A 71 2.65 8.29 41.83
N THR A 72 1.33 8.29 41.61
CA THR A 72 0.53 7.07 41.59
C THR A 72 0.41 6.57 40.15
N TYR A 73 1.33 5.68 39.77
CA TYR A 73 1.34 5.01 38.47
C TYR A 73 0.48 3.75 38.52
N ILE A 74 -0.21 3.41 37.43
CA ILE A 74 -0.78 2.07 37.27
C ILE A 74 0.38 1.07 37.20
N ARG A 75 0.29 -0.02 37.97
CA ARG A 75 1.37 -1.02 38.05
C ARG A 75 1.17 -2.25 37.17
N GLY A 76 -0.06 -2.66 36.87
CA GLY A 76 -0.29 -3.74 35.92
C GLY A 76 -1.71 -4.29 35.85
N LEU A 77 -1.91 -5.18 34.89
CA LEU A 77 -3.09 -6.03 34.72
C LEU A 77 -2.60 -7.42 34.33
N GLU A 78 -2.96 -8.45 35.09
CA GLU A 78 -2.68 -9.84 34.78
C GLU A 78 -4.01 -10.58 34.60
N ILE A 79 -4.23 -11.16 33.41
CA ILE A 79 -5.39 -11.97 33.06
C ILE A 79 -4.90 -13.37 32.75
N ARG A 80 -5.47 -14.37 33.44
CA ARG A 80 -5.05 -15.76 33.34
C ARG A 80 -6.22 -16.70 33.29
N ASP A 81 -6.11 -17.71 32.44
CA ASP A 81 -7.05 -18.85 32.43
C ASP A 81 -8.52 -18.40 32.31
N SER A 82 -8.77 -17.30 31.60
CA SER A 82 -10.07 -16.60 31.59
C SER A 82 -10.75 -16.66 30.22
N PHE A 83 -12.07 -16.49 30.22
CA PHE A 83 -12.93 -16.58 29.03
C PHE A 83 -13.69 -15.27 28.80
N PHE A 84 -13.71 -14.81 27.55
CA PHE A 84 -14.40 -13.60 27.11
C PHE A 84 -15.28 -13.95 25.91
N ILE A 85 -16.60 -13.93 26.07
CA ILE A 85 -17.55 -14.55 25.13
C ILE A 85 -18.65 -13.56 24.73
N ASN A 86 -18.86 -13.42 23.41
CA ASN A 86 -19.96 -12.64 22.81
C ASN A 86 -19.99 -11.16 23.26
N LEU A 87 -18.83 -10.57 23.52
CA LEU A 87 -18.74 -9.20 24.04
C LEU A 87 -18.77 -8.17 22.89
N ARG A 88 -19.45 -7.04 23.10
CA ARG A 88 -19.55 -5.96 22.09
C ARG A 88 -19.25 -4.60 22.70
N SER A 89 -18.36 -3.85 22.07
CA SER A 89 -17.94 -2.50 22.47
C SER A 89 -17.63 -1.62 21.25
N ALA A 90 -17.34 -0.33 21.45
CA ALA A 90 -16.83 0.52 20.38
C ALA A 90 -15.34 0.24 20.10
N GLN A 91 -14.57 0.06 21.15
CA GLN A 91 -13.12 -0.22 21.09
C GLN A 91 -12.80 -1.38 22.00
N GLY A 92 -12.12 -2.40 21.48
CA GLY A 92 -11.74 -3.59 22.22
C GLY A 92 -12.95 -4.37 22.70
N GLY A 93 -13.51 -5.23 21.84
CA GLY A 93 -14.81 -5.89 22.09
C GLY A 93 -14.90 -6.51 23.48
N ALA A 94 -13.79 -7.08 23.96
CA ALA A 94 -13.61 -7.52 25.33
C ALA A 94 -12.86 -6.48 26.19
N ILE A 95 -11.67 -6.07 25.77
CA ILE A 95 -10.73 -5.31 26.59
C ILE A 95 -10.19 -4.12 25.81
N TYR A 96 -10.19 -2.96 26.45
CA TYR A 96 -9.50 -1.77 25.96
C TYR A 96 -8.47 -1.30 27.01
N ILE A 97 -7.20 -1.31 26.60
CA ILE A 97 -6.07 -0.79 27.37
C ILE A 97 -5.63 0.52 26.73
N LEU A 98 -5.72 1.62 27.49
CA LEU A 98 -5.16 2.92 27.12
C LEU A 98 -4.19 3.40 28.19
N GLU A 99 -3.01 3.86 27.75
CA GLU A 99 -2.01 4.43 28.64
C GLU A 99 -1.49 5.78 28.13
N SER A 100 -1.45 6.78 29.02
CA SER A 100 -0.79 8.06 28.72
C SER A 100 0.72 7.96 28.89
N ASP A 101 1.48 8.68 28.08
CA ASP A 101 2.95 8.63 28.14
C ASP A 101 3.52 9.10 29.48
N LEU A 102 2.80 9.97 30.20
CA LEU A 102 3.16 10.41 31.55
C LEU A 102 3.09 9.28 32.60
N GLY A 103 2.30 8.23 32.33
CA GLY A 103 2.12 7.06 33.21
C GLY A 103 3.14 5.95 32.96
N LYS A 104 3.93 6.06 31.88
CA LYS A 104 4.88 5.03 31.48
C LYS A 104 6.20 5.14 32.24
N GLU A 105 6.78 4.00 32.53
CA GLU A 105 8.13 3.95 33.08
C GLU A 105 9.16 4.23 31.96
N THR A 106 10.20 5.01 32.28
CA THR A 106 11.23 5.40 31.30
C THR A 106 12.31 4.33 31.10
N THR A 107 12.52 3.45 32.08
CA THR A 107 13.70 2.58 32.14
C THR A 107 13.44 1.11 31.85
N ASN A 108 12.19 0.62 31.88
CA ASN A 108 11.94 -0.82 31.82
C ASN A 108 10.73 -1.22 30.95
N LYS A 109 10.94 -1.24 29.63
CA LYS A 109 9.93 -1.71 28.66
C LYS A 109 9.60 -3.20 28.79
N ASN A 110 10.41 -3.97 29.50
CA ASN A 110 10.28 -5.43 29.65
C ASN A 110 9.45 -5.85 30.87
N ASN A 111 8.85 -4.91 31.59
CA ASN A 111 8.13 -5.20 32.83
C ASN A 111 6.82 -6.00 32.64
N LYS A 112 6.45 -6.38 31.40
CA LYS A 112 5.23 -7.13 31.07
C LYS A 112 4.03 -6.57 31.85
N LYS A 113 3.86 -5.24 31.78
CA LYS A 113 2.93 -4.48 32.62
C LYS A 113 1.50 -5.01 32.49
N PHE A 114 1.12 -5.40 31.29
CA PHE A 114 -0.15 -6.04 31.00
C PHE A 114 0.12 -7.46 30.48
N GLN A 115 -0.48 -8.46 31.12
CA GLN A 115 -0.27 -9.88 30.82
C GLN A 115 -1.61 -10.54 30.53
N ILE A 116 -1.68 -11.29 29.44
CA ILE A 116 -2.83 -12.11 29.05
C ILE A 116 -2.29 -13.51 28.77
N ILE A 117 -2.59 -14.46 29.65
CA ILE A 117 -1.99 -15.81 29.61
C ILE A 117 -3.10 -16.85 29.59
N ASN A 118 -2.98 -17.84 28.70
CA ASN A 118 -3.86 -19.00 28.63
C ASN A 118 -5.36 -18.64 28.61
N SER A 119 -5.71 -17.55 27.93
CA SER A 119 -7.07 -16.98 27.93
C SER A 119 -7.71 -17.09 26.55
N THR A 120 -9.04 -17.11 26.51
CA THR A 120 -9.81 -17.31 25.28
C THR A 120 -10.79 -16.16 25.04
N PHE A 121 -10.75 -15.60 23.83
CA PHE A 121 -11.63 -14.52 23.37
C PHE A 121 -12.46 -15.02 22.18
N THR A 122 -13.77 -15.13 22.36
CA THR A 122 -14.68 -15.74 21.39
C THR A 122 -15.82 -14.80 21.02
N ASN A 123 -16.04 -14.63 19.71
CA ASN A 123 -17.16 -13.85 19.17
C ASN A 123 -17.25 -12.41 19.71
N CYS A 124 -16.13 -11.80 20.07
CA CYS A 124 -16.11 -10.40 20.48
C CYS A 124 -16.23 -9.50 19.24
N THR A 125 -16.87 -8.33 19.38
CA THR A 125 -17.12 -7.39 18.29
C THR A 125 -16.83 -5.95 18.69
N SER A 126 -16.10 -5.20 17.86
CA SER A 126 -15.92 -3.75 18.01
C SER A 126 -15.64 -3.05 16.68
N GLU A 127 -15.46 -1.73 16.68
CA GLU A 127 -14.92 -1.02 15.51
C GLU A 127 -13.40 -1.20 15.43
N GLN A 128 -12.70 -1.19 16.56
CA GLN A 128 -11.25 -1.40 16.62
C GLN A 128 -10.90 -2.53 17.57
N GLY A 129 -10.19 -3.54 17.06
CA GLY A 129 -9.72 -4.64 17.89
C GLY A 129 -10.88 -5.50 18.38
N GLY A 130 -11.40 -6.38 17.52
CA GLY A 130 -12.65 -7.10 17.78
C GLY A 130 -12.69 -7.80 19.14
N ALA A 131 -11.54 -8.24 19.67
CA ALA A 131 -11.37 -8.60 21.07
C ALA A 131 -10.61 -7.53 21.87
N LEU A 132 -9.42 -7.11 21.40
CA LEU A 132 -8.50 -6.25 22.15
C LEU A 132 -8.17 -4.96 21.40
N MET A 133 -8.36 -3.83 22.07
CA MET A 133 -7.79 -2.55 21.67
C MET A 133 -6.63 -2.21 22.59
N LEU A 134 -5.44 -2.02 22.03
CA LEU A 134 -4.21 -1.72 22.73
C LEU A 134 -3.69 -0.37 22.25
N ASP A 135 -3.99 0.68 23.00
CA ASP A 135 -3.67 2.05 22.63
C ASP A 135 -2.57 2.60 23.52
N ASN A 136 -1.42 2.79 22.90
CA ASN A 136 -0.25 3.37 23.54
C ASN A 136 0.21 2.63 24.81
N SER A 137 -0.11 1.34 24.94
CA SER A 137 0.25 0.51 26.09
C SER A 137 1.76 0.26 26.16
N GLN A 138 2.39 0.52 27.31
CA GLN A 138 3.84 0.43 27.47
C GLN A 138 4.41 -0.97 27.20
N SER A 139 3.78 -2.01 27.74
CA SER A 139 4.28 -3.39 27.67
C SER A 139 3.12 -4.39 27.83
N VAL A 140 2.71 -5.02 26.73
CA VAL A 140 1.68 -6.05 26.69
C VAL A 140 2.32 -7.38 26.32
N PHE A 141 2.06 -8.41 27.12
CA PHE A 141 2.55 -9.76 26.93
C PHE A 141 1.38 -10.72 26.80
N ILE A 142 1.26 -11.38 25.64
CA ILE A 142 0.21 -12.34 25.35
C ILE A 142 0.84 -13.72 25.18
N GLN A 143 0.35 -14.71 25.93
CA GLN A 143 0.91 -16.06 25.93
C GLN A 143 -0.18 -17.13 25.89
N ASN A 144 0.02 -18.16 25.06
CA ASN A 144 -0.84 -19.35 24.98
C ASN A 144 -2.35 -19.03 24.85
N SER A 145 -2.71 -17.93 24.20
CA SER A 145 -4.10 -17.43 24.17
C SER A 145 -4.78 -17.69 22.82
N GLN A 146 -6.11 -17.71 22.84
CA GLN A 146 -6.93 -18.02 21.67
C GLN A 146 -7.89 -16.88 21.33
N PHE A 147 -7.97 -16.54 20.05
CA PHE A 147 -8.86 -15.52 19.49
C PHE A 147 -9.69 -16.15 18.38
N ILE A 148 -10.98 -16.39 18.64
CA ILE A 148 -11.85 -17.19 17.78
C ILE A 148 -13.09 -16.38 17.39
N GLY A 149 -13.34 -16.22 16.09
CA GLY A 149 -14.58 -15.62 15.60
C GLY A 149 -14.77 -14.14 15.97
N ASN A 150 -13.70 -13.42 16.31
CA ASN A 150 -13.81 -12.00 16.68
C ASN A 150 -13.94 -11.12 15.43
N ASN A 151 -14.67 -10.01 15.56
CA ASN A 151 -15.06 -9.17 14.43
C ASN A 151 -14.72 -7.70 14.67
N ALA A 152 -14.04 -7.07 13.73
CA ALA A 152 -13.93 -5.62 13.62
C ALA A 152 -14.81 -5.12 12.47
N LYS A 153 -15.88 -4.40 12.77
CA LYS A 153 -16.83 -3.88 11.77
C LYS A 153 -17.33 -2.51 12.15
N VAL A 154 -17.74 -1.72 11.15
CA VAL A 154 -18.43 -0.45 11.39
C VAL A 154 -19.73 -0.76 12.12
N ILE A 155 -19.99 -0.02 13.19
CA ILE A 155 -21.19 -0.19 13.99
C ILE A 155 -22.05 1.06 13.73
N PRO A 156 -23.06 0.98 12.84
CA PRO A 156 -23.86 2.14 12.42
C PRO A 156 -24.59 2.83 13.58
N GLU A 157 -24.77 2.11 14.69
CA GLU A 157 -25.39 2.65 15.89
C GLU A 157 -24.51 3.68 16.64
N TYR A 158 -23.21 3.79 16.33
CA TYR A 158 -22.34 4.81 16.93
C TYR A 158 -22.38 6.12 16.15
N GLN A 159 -22.51 7.24 16.87
CA GLN A 159 -22.52 8.58 16.27
C GLN A 159 -21.12 9.07 15.89
N ILE A 160 -20.10 8.59 16.59
CA ILE A 160 -18.70 8.94 16.39
C ILE A 160 -17.93 7.66 16.16
N HIS A 161 -17.38 7.56 14.97
CA HIS A 161 -16.55 6.43 14.58
C HIS A 161 -15.09 6.68 14.93
N ALA A 162 -14.37 5.60 15.18
CA ALA A 162 -12.93 5.68 15.34
C ALA A 162 -12.22 6.12 14.05
N VAL A 163 -11.04 6.74 14.18
CA VAL A 163 -10.25 7.23 13.03
C VAL A 163 -9.85 6.10 12.07
N ASP A 164 -9.68 4.88 12.60
CA ASP A 164 -9.33 3.70 11.84
C ASP A 164 -10.30 2.57 12.19
N GLU A 165 -11.58 2.80 11.88
CA GLU A 165 -12.66 1.87 12.16
C GLU A 165 -12.50 0.52 11.43
N ALA A 166 -13.30 -0.44 11.86
CA ALA A 166 -13.38 -1.81 11.36
C ALA A 166 -12.04 -2.51 11.07
N SER A 167 -11.06 -2.31 11.96
CA SER A 167 -9.69 -2.77 11.80
C SER A 167 -9.25 -3.63 12.99
N GLY A 168 -8.47 -4.68 12.71
CA GLY A 168 -7.98 -5.62 13.73
C GLY A 168 -9.06 -6.56 14.23
N GLY A 169 -9.41 -7.57 13.43
CA GLY A 169 -10.56 -8.45 13.74
C GLY A 169 -10.46 -9.14 15.10
N ALA A 170 -9.24 -9.44 15.58
CA ALA A 170 -9.01 -9.78 16.98
C ALA A 170 -8.33 -8.64 17.76
N ILE A 171 -7.20 -8.12 17.26
CA ILE A 171 -6.36 -7.17 18.00
C ILE A 171 -6.06 -5.94 17.14
N TYR A 172 -6.26 -4.76 17.72
CA TYR A 172 -5.75 -3.49 17.20
C TYR A 172 -4.69 -2.94 18.14
N TYR A 173 -3.49 -2.66 17.62
CA TYR A 173 -2.35 -2.18 18.41
C TYR A 173 -1.76 -0.90 17.83
N THR A 174 -1.70 0.15 18.65
CA THR A 174 -1.10 1.45 18.27
C THR A 174 -0.18 1.98 19.36
N CYS A 175 0.75 2.85 18.97
CA CYS A 175 1.66 3.53 19.89
C CYS A 175 1.76 5.02 19.55
N ASN A 176 2.19 5.83 20.52
CA ASN A 176 2.59 7.20 20.25
C ASN A 176 3.82 7.20 19.31
N ASP A 177 3.65 7.78 18.12
CA ASP A 177 4.66 7.84 17.05
C ASP A 177 5.91 8.67 17.41
N GLU A 178 5.83 9.56 18.40
CA GLU A 178 6.95 10.40 18.85
C GLU A 178 7.79 9.71 19.93
N ILE A 179 7.14 9.07 20.91
CA ILE A 179 7.81 8.54 22.11
C ILE A 179 8.22 7.08 21.93
N LEU A 180 7.47 6.30 21.16
CA LEU A 180 7.76 4.89 20.84
C LEU A 180 8.07 4.02 22.08
N ASN A 181 7.42 4.34 23.21
CA ASN A 181 7.51 3.58 24.45
C ASN A 181 6.33 2.61 24.56
N CYS A 182 6.23 1.67 23.61
CA CYS A 182 5.24 0.60 23.62
C CYS A 182 5.90 -0.70 23.12
N ILE A 183 5.49 -1.82 23.67
CA ILE A 183 5.88 -3.15 23.21
C ILE A 183 4.67 -4.07 23.33
N LEU A 184 4.37 -4.80 22.26
CA LEU A 184 3.47 -5.95 22.27
C LEU A 184 4.27 -7.19 21.93
N THR A 185 4.25 -8.19 22.82
CA THR A 185 4.98 -9.44 22.66
C THR A 185 4.02 -10.62 22.70
N PHE A 186 4.13 -11.52 21.73
CA PHE A 186 3.49 -12.83 21.74
C PHE A 186 4.51 -13.92 22.07
N ASP A 187 4.16 -14.79 23.02
CA ASP A 187 4.97 -15.93 23.43
C ASP A 187 4.11 -17.20 23.53
N GLY A 188 4.74 -18.38 23.57
CA GLY A 188 4.02 -19.66 23.53
C GLY A 188 3.20 -19.83 22.24
N ILE A 189 2.16 -20.66 22.24
CA ILE A 189 1.35 -20.92 21.03
C ILE A 189 0.05 -20.10 21.10
N ASN A 190 -0.08 -19.08 20.26
CA ASN A 190 -1.30 -18.27 20.18
C ASN A 190 -2.08 -18.64 18.92
N LEU A 191 -3.40 -18.81 19.07
CA LEU A 191 -4.29 -19.21 17.99
C LEU A 191 -5.20 -18.04 17.58
N PHE A 192 -5.22 -17.72 16.29
CA PHE A 192 -6.14 -16.77 15.67
C PHE A 192 -6.95 -17.51 14.62
N LYS A 193 -8.22 -17.74 14.90
CA LYS A 193 -9.10 -18.56 14.06
C LYS A 193 -10.39 -17.83 13.71
N ASP A 194 -10.75 -17.85 12.43
CA ASP A 194 -12.04 -17.33 11.91
C ASP A 194 -12.32 -15.87 12.32
N ASN A 195 -11.28 -15.06 12.57
CA ASN A 195 -11.46 -13.64 12.89
C ASN A 195 -11.66 -12.84 11.60
N TYR A 196 -12.46 -11.76 11.68
CA TYR A 196 -12.83 -10.95 10.52
C TYR A 196 -12.66 -9.46 10.78
N ALA A 197 -12.15 -8.74 9.77
CA ALA A 197 -12.15 -7.29 9.73
C ALA A 197 -12.80 -6.76 8.44
N GLN A 198 -13.68 -5.76 8.55
CA GLN A 198 -14.34 -5.16 7.39
C GLN A 198 -13.39 -4.28 6.57
N ILE A 199 -12.28 -3.80 7.15
CA ILE A 199 -11.28 -3.02 6.42
C ILE A 199 -9.98 -3.82 6.36
N LYS A 200 -9.29 -3.99 7.49
CA LYS A 200 -7.93 -4.56 7.49
C LYS A 200 -7.54 -5.30 8.75
N GLY A 201 -6.59 -6.22 8.60
CA GLY A 201 -5.99 -6.97 9.70
C GLY A 201 -7.00 -7.93 10.34
N GLY A 202 -7.39 -8.99 9.62
CA GLY A 202 -8.44 -9.91 10.06
C GLY A 202 -8.15 -10.56 11.41
N ALA A 203 -6.88 -10.81 11.75
CA ALA A 203 -6.47 -11.15 13.10
C ALA A 203 -5.87 -9.95 13.84
N VAL A 204 -4.72 -9.42 13.39
CA VAL A 204 -4.00 -8.35 14.08
C VAL A 204 -3.71 -7.21 13.11
N VAL A 205 -3.96 -5.97 13.55
CA VAL A 205 -3.48 -4.76 12.89
C VAL A 205 -2.57 -3.98 13.83
N TRP A 206 -1.51 -3.39 13.28
CA TRP A 206 -0.67 -2.45 14.01
C TRP A 206 -0.28 -1.22 13.16
N THR A 207 -0.12 -0.07 13.81
CA THR A 207 0.02 1.23 13.13
C THR A 207 1.38 1.93 13.31
N THR A 208 2.15 1.54 14.33
CA THR A 208 3.39 2.23 14.70
C THR A 208 4.56 1.28 14.86
N LEU A 209 4.46 0.34 15.80
CA LEU A 209 5.52 -0.62 16.13
C LEU A 209 5.02 -2.03 15.83
N GLU A 210 5.85 -2.82 15.16
CA GLU A 210 5.54 -4.22 14.89
C GLU A 210 5.53 -5.02 16.21
N PRO A 211 4.54 -5.90 16.42
CA PRO A 211 4.55 -6.84 17.53
C PRO A 211 5.74 -7.80 17.46
N ILE A 212 6.28 -8.19 18.62
CA ILE A 212 7.40 -9.13 18.71
C ILE A 212 6.83 -10.54 18.84
N PHE A 213 7.16 -11.43 17.91
CA PHE A 213 6.69 -12.82 17.92
C PHE A 213 7.63 -13.76 17.16
N ILE A 214 7.54 -15.05 17.48
CA ILE A 214 8.13 -16.13 16.68
C ILE A 214 7.07 -16.60 15.69
N LYS A 215 7.37 -16.66 14.39
CA LYS A 215 6.36 -16.96 13.36
C LYS A 215 5.64 -18.29 13.59
N ASN A 216 6.35 -19.33 14.05
CA ASN A 216 5.78 -20.65 14.33
C ASN A 216 4.85 -20.69 15.55
N ASN A 217 4.86 -19.62 16.35
CA ASN A 217 4.07 -19.49 17.57
C ASN A 217 2.73 -18.79 17.34
N LEU A 218 2.51 -18.25 16.14
CA LEU A 218 1.24 -17.64 15.74
C LEU A 218 0.53 -18.52 14.72
N ASN A 219 -0.52 -19.21 15.16
CA ASN A 219 -1.34 -20.07 14.31
C ASN A 219 -2.51 -19.27 13.76
N PHE A 220 -2.47 -18.95 12.47
CA PHE A 220 -3.57 -18.28 11.77
C PHE A 220 -4.39 -19.28 10.96
N ILE A 221 -5.69 -19.36 11.22
CA ILE A 221 -6.61 -20.28 10.54
C ILE A 221 -7.82 -19.49 10.06
N ASN A 222 -8.01 -19.39 8.74
CA ASN A 222 -9.21 -18.80 8.12
C ASN A 222 -9.60 -17.40 8.63
N ASN A 223 -8.63 -16.59 9.07
CA ASN A 223 -8.91 -15.18 9.30
C ASN A 223 -9.11 -14.48 7.96
N SER A 224 -9.87 -13.40 7.93
CA SER A 224 -10.13 -12.66 6.70
C SER A 224 -10.27 -11.16 6.93
N ALA A 225 -9.84 -10.38 5.96
CA ALA A 225 -10.10 -8.95 5.92
C ALA A 225 -10.65 -8.58 4.54
N PHE A 226 -11.73 -7.80 4.51
CA PHE A 226 -12.39 -7.47 3.24
C PHE A 226 -11.49 -6.68 2.30
N GLN A 227 -10.78 -5.64 2.78
CA GLN A 227 -9.90 -4.85 1.91
C GLN A 227 -8.49 -5.43 1.84
N TYR A 228 -7.79 -5.60 2.97
CA TYR A 228 -6.46 -6.25 2.95
C TYR A 228 -5.98 -6.78 4.31
N GLY A 229 -5.02 -7.71 4.26
CA GLY A 229 -4.35 -8.22 5.46
C GLY A 229 -5.21 -9.19 6.26
N ASP A 230 -5.42 -10.39 5.73
CA ASP A 230 -6.29 -11.40 6.38
C ASP A 230 -5.80 -11.79 7.77
N ASN A 231 -4.48 -11.89 7.97
CA ASN A 231 -3.87 -12.25 9.25
C ASN A 231 -3.28 -11.01 9.93
N LEU A 232 -2.24 -10.45 9.32
CA LEU A 232 -1.54 -9.28 9.81
C LEU A 232 -1.72 -8.13 8.82
N ALA A 233 -1.91 -6.92 9.31
CA ALA A 233 -1.91 -5.70 8.49
C ALA A 233 -1.12 -4.59 9.19
N CYS A 234 -0.46 -3.77 8.39
CA CYS A 234 0.17 -2.53 8.85
C CYS A 234 0.05 -1.43 7.79
N PHE A 235 0.73 -0.30 8.03
CA PHE A 235 0.82 0.81 7.10
C PHE A 235 1.69 0.47 5.87
N PRO A 236 1.53 1.21 4.75
CA PRO A 236 2.41 1.10 3.58
C PRO A 236 3.88 1.37 3.90
N GLN A 237 4.77 0.50 3.44
CA GLN A 237 6.21 0.65 3.64
C GLN A 237 6.97 0.87 2.33
N LYS A 238 6.48 0.33 1.22
CA LYS A 238 7.14 0.44 -0.09
C LYS A 238 6.15 0.45 -1.23
N LEU A 239 6.62 0.88 -2.39
CA LEU A 239 5.91 0.77 -3.66
C LEU A 239 6.31 -0.51 -4.39
N GLY A 240 5.38 -1.13 -5.09
CA GLY A 240 5.62 -2.24 -6.00
C GLY A 240 4.84 -2.08 -7.30
N SER A 241 5.36 -2.63 -8.40
CA SER A 241 4.69 -2.64 -9.70
C SER A 241 3.87 -3.91 -9.87
N LEU A 242 2.64 -3.75 -10.36
CA LEU A 242 1.71 -4.82 -10.69
C LEU A 242 1.58 -5.00 -12.20
N SER A 243 1.34 -6.23 -12.63
CA SER A 243 0.77 -6.49 -13.95
C SER A 243 -0.69 -6.01 -14.02
N GLU A 244 -1.19 -5.78 -15.23
CA GLU A 244 -2.59 -5.42 -15.46
C GLU A 244 -3.57 -6.45 -14.85
N ASN A 245 -3.28 -7.74 -15.00
CA ASN A 245 -4.11 -8.80 -14.41
C ASN A 245 -4.14 -8.75 -12.88
N GLN A 246 -3.00 -8.49 -12.23
CA GLN A 246 -2.93 -8.32 -10.77
C GLN A 246 -3.73 -7.10 -10.31
N TYR A 247 -3.62 -5.97 -11.03
CA TYR A 247 -4.41 -4.78 -10.77
C TYR A 247 -5.92 -5.06 -10.90
N LEU A 248 -6.35 -5.69 -12.00
CA LEU A 248 -7.77 -6.02 -12.21
C LEU A 248 -8.30 -6.97 -11.15
N ALA A 249 -7.57 -8.04 -10.81
CA ALA A 249 -7.94 -8.97 -9.75
C ALA A 249 -8.12 -8.26 -8.41
N HIS A 250 -7.21 -7.34 -8.08
CA HIS A 250 -7.28 -6.55 -6.86
C HIS A 250 -8.48 -5.60 -6.84
N MET A 251 -8.74 -4.89 -7.95
CA MET A 251 -9.92 -4.01 -8.06
C MET A 251 -11.24 -4.79 -7.97
N ILE A 252 -11.31 -6.00 -8.54
CA ILE A 252 -12.47 -6.90 -8.42
C ILE A 252 -12.64 -7.37 -6.98
N LYS A 253 -11.54 -7.76 -6.30
CA LYS A 253 -11.57 -8.15 -4.87
C LYS A 253 -12.20 -7.05 -4.01
N LEU A 254 -11.85 -5.80 -4.28
CA LEU A 254 -12.37 -4.64 -3.55
C LEU A 254 -13.79 -4.21 -3.98
N GLY A 255 -14.38 -4.86 -4.98
CA GLY A 255 -15.69 -4.48 -5.54
C GLY A 255 -15.68 -3.15 -6.31
N LEU A 256 -14.50 -2.68 -6.74
CA LEU A 256 -14.33 -1.43 -7.49
C LEU A 256 -14.45 -1.62 -9.00
N LYS A 257 -14.38 -2.87 -9.48
CA LYS A 257 -14.65 -3.26 -10.85
C LYS A 257 -15.53 -4.50 -10.86
N GLU A 258 -16.49 -4.53 -11.77
CA GLU A 258 -17.31 -5.71 -12.01
C GLU A 258 -16.44 -6.82 -12.61
N SER A 259 -16.68 -8.06 -12.19
CA SER A 259 -16.07 -9.22 -12.83
C SER A 259 -16.77 -9.41 -14.19
N PRO A 260 -16.04 -9.33 -15.32
CA PRO A 260 -16.64 -9.50 -16.63
C PRO A 260 -16.92 -10.99 -16.89
N ASP A 261 -17.85 -11.63 -16.18
CA ASP A 261 -18.28 -13.05 -16.30
C ASP A 261 -17.18 -14.13 -16.37
N GLN A 262 -15.91 -13.75 -16.25
CA GLN A 262 -14.75 -14.63 -16.38
C GLN A 262 -14.47 -15.28 -15.04
N ARG A 263 -14.28 -16.61 -15.08
CA ARG A 263 -13.94 -17.45 -13.92
C ARG A 263 -12.80 -16.80 -13.12
N LEU A 264 -13.11 -16.27 -11.94
CA LEU A 264 -12.16 -15.68 -10.98
C LEU A 264 -10.93 -16.58 -10.71
N LEU A 265 -11.09 -17.90 -10.89
CA LEU A 265 -10.05 -18.91 -10.74
C LEU A 265 -8.84 -18.73 -11.68
N GLN A 266 -8.95 -17.95 -12.77
CA GLN A 266 -7.81 -17.67 -13.66
C GLN A 266 -6.93 -16.50 -13.17
N PHE A 267 -7.39 -15.71 -12.21
CA PHE A 267 -6.54 -14.72 -11.54
C PHE A 267 -5.79 -15.40 -10.39
N THR A 268 -4.97 -16.40 -10.72
CA THR A 268 -4.02 -16.94 -9.75
C THR A 268 -3.07 -15.82 -9.34
N THR A 269 -3.12 -15.47 -8.06
CA THR A 269 -2.29 -14.47 -7.40
C THR A 269 -0.85 -14.96 -7.27
N ASP A 270 -0.16 -15.21 -8.38
CA ASP A 270 1.28 -15.36 -8.32
C ASP A 270 1.85 -14.00 -7.90
N LYS A 271 2.24 -13.95 -6.62
CA LYS A 271 2.62 -12.76 -5.84
C LYS A 271 3.99 -12.21 -6.22
N ASN A 272 4.35 -12.24 -7.50
CA ASN A 272 5.58 -11.60 -7.96
C ASN A 272 5.30 -10.11 -8.20
N ILE A 273 5.09 -9.39 -7.10
CA ILE A 273 5.15 -7.92 -7.11
C ILE A 273 6.59 -7.55 -7.43
N GLN A 274 6.78 -6.74 -8.46
CA GLN A 274 8.10 -6.27 -8.85
C GLN A 274 8.46 -5.04 -8.02
N PHE A 275 9.66 -4.99 -7.46
CA PHE A 275 10.19 -3.82 -6.72
C PHE A 275 11.23 -3.03 -7.54
N HIS A 276 11.43 -3.46 -8.79
CA HIS A 276 12.29 -2.82 -9.77
C HIS A 276 11.78 -3.19 -11.16
N GLN A 277 11.83 -2.24 -12.08
CA GLN A 277 11.42 -2.43 -13.46
C GLN A 277 12.39 -1.67 -14.38
N SER A 278 12.59 -2.20 -15.58
CA SER A 278 13.30 -1.47 -16.63
C SER A 278 12.46 -1.43 -17.91
N VAL A 279 12.51 -0.30 -18.61
CA VAL A 279 11.90 -0.10 -19.92
C VAL A 279 13.03 0.08 -20.92
N GLN A 280 13.13 -0.89 -21.83
CA GLN A 280 14.09 -0.86 -22.92
C GLN A 280 13.48 -0.21 -24.17
N ASP A 281 14.33 0.31 -25.03
CA ASP A 281 13.96 0.87 -26.33
C ASP A 281 12.87 1.96 -26.30
N GLN A 282 12.79 2.72 -25.20
CA GLN A 282 11.81 3.80 -25.06
C GLN A 282 12.13 4.93 -26.05
N ARG A 283 11.13 5.37 -26.82
CA ARG A 283 11.30 6.54 -27.70
C ARG A 283 11.38 7.81 -26.85
N SER A 284 12.41 8.63 -27.05
CA SER A 284 12.46 9.97 -26.47
C SER A 284 11.30 10.83 -26.98
N GLY A 285 10.52 11.43 -26.08
CA GLY A 285 9.27 12.12 -26.41
C GLY A 285 8.06 11.20 -26.61
N GLY A 286 8.22 9.90 -26.39
CA GLY A 286 7.12 8.92 -26.33
C GLY A 286 6.55 8.77 -24.92
N ALA A 287 5.31 8.28 -24.84
CA ALA A 287 4.71 7.89 -23.57
C ALA A 287 5.40 6.63 -23.02
N ILE A 288 5.63 6.57 -21.71
CA ILE A 288 6.05 5.33 -21.05
C ILE A 288 4.88 4.33 -21.03
N PRO A 289 5.16 3.01 -20.97
CA PRO A 289 4.12 2.02 -20.78
C PRO A 289 3.26 2.30 -19.55
N VAL A 290 1.98 1.92 -19.61
CA VAL A 290 1.09 2.03 -18.45
C VAL A 290 1.64 1.16 -17.32
N SER A 291 1.79 1.73 -16.14
CA SER A 291 2.30 1.04 -14.96
C SER A 291 1.31 1.16 -13.80
N TYR A 292 1.19 0.08 -13.02
CA TYR A 292 0.27 0.00 -11.88
C TYR A 292 1.09 -0.03 -10.60
N MET A 293 1.17 1.11 -9.91
CA MET A 293 1.98 1.24 -8.70
C MET A 293 1.15 0.99 -7.46
N ALA A 294 1.47 -0.08 -6.74
CA ALA A 294 0.78 -0.51 -5.53
C ALA A 294 1.55 -0.10 -4.27
N LEU A 295 0.81 0.34 -3.25
CA LEU A 295 1.28 0.48 -1.88
C LEU A 295 1.35 -0.88 -1.22
N ILE A 296 2.53 -1.26 -0.74
CA ILE A 296 2.82 -2.56 -0.17
C ILE A 296 3.19 -2.41 1.31
N ASP A 297 2.56 -3.21 2.16
CA ASP A 297 2.86 -3.28 3.59
C ASP A 297 4.13 -4.12 3.88
N GLN A 298 4.52 -4.24 5.15
CA GLN A 298 5.71 -5.03 5.55
C GLN A 298 5.60 -6.51 5.17
N TYR A 299 4.38 -7.02 5.04
CA TYR A 299 4.09 -8.43 4.80
C TYR A 299 3.92 -8.75 3.31
N GLY A 300 4.21 -7.77 2.43
CA GLY A 300 4.12 -7.96 0.98
C GLY A 300 2.69 -7.92 0.45
N GLN A 301 1.76 -7.30 1.18
CA GLN A 301 0.34 -7.21 0.82
C GLN A 301 0.02 -5.82 0.29
N ILE A 302 -0.87 -5.74 -0.71
CA ILE A 302 -1.36 -4.46 -1.21
C ILE A 302 -2.25 -3.82 -0.15
N VAL A 303 -1.99 -2.56 0.21
CA VAL A 303 -2.75 -1.78 1.19
C VAL A 303 -4.07 -1.33 0.57
N GLY A 304 -4.99 -2.29 0.43
CA GLY A 304 -6.28 -2.13 -0.25
C GLY A 304 -7.23 -1.10 0.39
N SER A 305 -6.90 -0.60 1.58
CA SER A 305 -7.71 0.41 2.28
C SER A 305 -7.35 1.84 1.98
N ASP A 306 -6.30 2.09 1.21
CA ASP A 306 -5.93 3.46 0.86
C ASP A 306 -6.61 3.94 -0.43
N PHE A 307 -7.29 5.08 -0.35
CA PHE A 307 -8.02 5.69 -1.47
C PHE A 307 -7.65 7.16 -1.69
N ARG A 308 -6.64 7.65 -0.95
CA ARG A 308 -6.35 9.09 -0.87
C ARG A 308 -4.90 9.43 -1.12
N SER A 309 -3.96 8.50 -0.88
CA SER A 309 -2.55 8.78 -1.12
C SER A 309 -2.27 9.13 -2.57
N LYS A 310 -1.11 9.75 -2.78
CA LYS A 310 -0.62 10.08 -4.11
C LYS A 310 0.70 9.37 -4.34
N VAL A 311 0.86 8.83 -5.55
CA VAL A 311 2.15 8.41 -6.09
C VAL A 311 2.67 9.52 -6.97
N ARG A 312 3.89 9.99 -6.69
CA ARG A 312 4.57 11.04 -7.45
C ARG A 312 5.70 10.44 -8.27
N ILE A 313 5.87 10.95 -9.48
CA ILE A 313 6.94 10.55 -10.39
C ILE A 313 7.95 11.69 -10.56
N SER A 314 9.24 11.37 -10.51
CA SER A 314 10.33 12.31 -10.79
C SER A 314 11.47 11.62 -11.53
N ILE A 315 12.29 12.40 -12.22
CA ILE A 315 13.48 11.88 -12.92
C ILE A 315 14.72 12.33 -12.15
N GLN A 316 15.64 11.40 -11.87
CA GLN A 316 16.93 11.74 -11.28
C GLN A 316 17.82 12.44 -12.33
N THR A 317 18.25 13.65 -12.00
CA THR A 317 19.16 14.45 -12.84
C THR A 317 20.57 14.53 -12.27
N ASP A 318 20.82 13.90 -11.13
CA ASP A 318 22.14 13.87 -10.50
C ASP A 318 23.04 12.85 -11.19
N ASN A 319 24.32 13.19 -11.36
CA ASN A 319 25.33 12.31 -11.94
C ASN A 319 25.01 11.80 -13.37
N LEU A 320 24.27 12.58 -14.15
CA LEU A 320 24.10 12.31 -15.58
C LEU A 320 25.46 12.38 -16.30
N ASP A 321 25.68 11.49 -17.26
CA ASP A 321 26.86 11.53 -18.11
C ASP A 321 26.84 12.78 -19.02
N GLU A 322 28.00 13.16 -19.57
CA GLU A 322 28.12 14.34 -20.43
C GLU A 322 27.14 14.30 -21.62
N LYS A 323 26.84 13.09 -22.12
CA LYS A 323 25.90 12.87 -23.23
C LYS A 323 24.45 13.14 -22.81
N ALA A 324 24.01 12.62 -21.66
CA ALA A 324 22.66 12.85 -21.14
C ALA A 324 22.44 14.30 -20.71
N ASN A 325 23.50 15.03 -20.35
CA ASN A 325 23.43 16.46 -20.03
C ASN A 325 23.19 17.36 -21.26
N MET A 326 23.45 16.87 -22.48
CA MET A 326 23.23 17.66 -23.70
C MET A 326 21.74 18.01 -23.91
N TYR A 327 20.85 17.07 -23.60
CA TYR A 327 19.41 17.26 -23.59
C TYR A 327 18.85 16.69 -22.28
N PRO A 328 18.77 17.51 -21.22
CA PRO A 328 18.36 17.04 -19.90
C PRO A 328 16.96 16.43 -19.95
N PRO A 329 16.69 15.41 -19.14
CA PRO A 329 15.43 14.71 -19.20
C PRO A 329 14.28 15.60 -18.73
N ILE A 330 13.17 15.57 -19.47
CA ILE A 330 11.94 16.33 -19.18
C ILE A 330 10.79 15.34 -19.08
N LEU A 331 10.07 15.42 -17.96
CA LEU A 331 8.81 14.72 -17.75
C LEU A 331 7.65 15.63 -18.20
N GLN A 332 6.77 15.09 -19.04
CA GLN A 332 5.56 15.76 -19.51
C GLN A 332 4.33 14.92 -19.16
N GLY A 333 3.21 15.58 -18.85
CA GLY A 333 1.99 14.93 -18.37
C GLY A 333 1.78 15.15 -16.87
N SER A 334 1.00 14.27 -16.25
CA SER A 334 0.75 14.31 -14.80
C SER A 334 1.97 13.79 -14.03
N SER A 335 2.33 14.48 -12.95
CA SER A 335 3.36 14.02 -12.01
C SER A 335 2.76 13.32 -10.78
N ASP A 336 1.46 13.51 -10.54
CA ASP A 336 0.76 13.08 -9.33
C ASP A 336 -0.40 12.16 -9.70
N PHE A 337 -0.43 10.96 -9.14
CA PHE A 337 -1.42 9.93 -9.42
C PHE A 337 -2.06 9.47 -8.11
N GLN A 338 -3.37 9.69 -7.97
CA GLN A 338 -4.10 9.25 -6.78
C GLN A 338 -4.25 7.73 -6.76
N ALA A 339 -3.99 7.12 -5.61
CA ALA A 339 -4.24 5.71 -5.37
C ALA A 339 -5.72 5.44 -5.13
N SER A 340 -6.23 4.34 -5.69
CA SER A 340 -7.55 3.80 -5.41
C SER A 340 -7.40 2.34 -5.00
N GLY A 341 -7.82 1.98 -3.79
CA GLY A 341 -7.59 0.66 -3.24
C GLY A 341 -6.10 0.32 -3.13
N GLY A 342 -5.25 1.29 -2.80
CA GLY A 342 -3.81 1.13 -2.66
C GLY A 342 -3.05 1.04 -3.98
N VAL A 343 -3.68 1.28 -5.13
CA VAL A 343 -3.00 1.24 -6.44
C VAL A 343 -3.21 2.53 -7.23
N ALA A 344 -2.13 3.14 -7.71
CA ALA A 344 -2.13 4.28 -8.62
C ALA A 344 -1.84 3.81 -10.06
N VAL A 345 -2.64 4.28 -11.03
CA VAL A 345 -2.46 3.97 -12.45
C VAL A 345 -1.66 5.09 -13.10
N ILE A 346 -0.42 4.79 -13.48
CA ILE A 346 0.49 5.71 -14.15
C ILE A 346 0.29 5.56 -15.65
N LYS A 347 -0.21 6.61 -16.31
CA LYS A 347 -0.45 6.64 -17.75
C LYS A 347 -0.22 8.05 -18.29
N ASP A 348 -0.09 8.15 -19.61
CA ASP A 348 0.05 9.43 -20.32
C ASP A 348 1.25 10.28 -19.86
N VAL A 349 2.26 9.64 -19.26
CA VAL A 349 3.55 10.26 -18.91
C VAL A 349 4.47 10.14 -20.10
N ILE A 350 4.96 11.26 -20.58
CA ILE A 350 5.92 11.34 -21.69
C ILE A 350 7.28 11.74 -21.13
N ILE A 351 8.31 10.99 -21.51
CA ILE A 351 9.69 11.27 -21.12
C ILE A 351 10.49 11.63 -22.35
N SER A 352 11.16 12.78 -22.30
CA SER A 352 12.08 13.26 -23.34
C SER A 352 13.45 13.43 -22.73
N GLY A 353 14.52 13.16 -23.47
CA GLY A 353 15.91 13.32 -23.05
C GLY A 353 16.85 13.02 -24.22
N THR A 354 18.16 12.98 -24.01
CA THR A 354 19.13 12.60 -25.04
C THR A 354 18.83 11.18 -25.57
N PRO A 355 18.56 11.00 -26.87
CA PRO A 355 18.37 9.67 -27.45
C PRO A 355 19.62 8.78 -27.28
N GLY A 356 19.41 7.51 -26.91
CA GLY A 356 20.52 6.58 -26.65
C GLY A 356 21.16 6.74 -25.27
N SER A 357 20.51 7.45 -24.33
CA SER A 357 20.94 7.58 -22.93
C SER A 357 19.96 6.88 -21.98
N SER A 358 20.42 6.57 -20.78
CA SER A 358 19.65 5.91 -19.71
C SER A 358 19.32 6.90 -18.60
N TYR A 359 18.11 6.77 -18.02
CA TYR A 359 17.63 7.63 -16.95
C TYR A 359 16.95 6.81 -15.86
N ASN A 360 17.11 7.22 -14.61
CA ASN A 360 16.42 6.64 -13.48
C ASN A 360 15.19 7.49 -13.14
N VAL A 361 14.03 6.86 -13.18
CA VAL A 361 12.76 7.47 -12.78
C VAL A 361 12.38 6.94 -11.41
N THR A 362 12.14 7.85 -10.48
CA THR A 362 11.75 7.54 -9.11
C THR A 362 10.25 7.73 -8.93
N PHE A 363 9.64 6.79 -8.23
CA PHE A 363 8.27 6.87 -7.76
C PHE A 363 8.28 6.92 -6.23
N SER A 364 7.61 7.92 -5.67
CA SER A 364 7.47 8.09 -4.23
C SER A 364 5.98 8.23 -3.85
N SER A 365 5.66 8.03 -2.57
CA SER A 365 4.30 8.24 -2.07
C SER A 365 4.31 8.99 -0.75
N ASP A 366 3.31 9.83 -0.54
CA ASP A 366 3.16 10.66 0.66
C ASP A 366 2.76 9.87 1.92
N VAL A 367 2.27 8.64 1.77
CA VAL A 367 1.90 7.77 2.90
C VAL A 367 3.05 6.91 3.42
N ILE A 368 4.17 6.83 2.68
CA ILE A 368 5.35 6.07 3.12
C ILE A 368 6.20 6.98 4.02
N ASP A 369 5.99 6.86 5.32
CA ASP A 369 6.73 7.64 6.31
C ASP A 369 8.09 6.99 6.62
N LEU A 370 9.16 7.59 6.08
CA LEU A 370 10.54 7.15 6.30
C LEU A 370 11.00 7.31 7.77
N ASN A 371 10.26 8.05 8.60
CA ASN A 371 10.60 8.21 10.02
C ASN A 371 10.18 7.00 10.86
N LYS A 372 9.27 6.16 10.38
CA LYS A 372 8.81 4.97 11.11
C LYS A 372 9.94 3.97 11.28
N LEU A 373 9.99 3.33 12.45
CA LEU A 373 11.10 2.48 12.85
C LEU A 373 11.27 1.26 11.93
N SER A 374 10.18 0.65 11.45
CA SER A 374 10.24 -0.48 10.51
C SER A 374 10.83 -0.05 9.16
N ASN A 375 10.45 1.12 8.66
CA ASN A 375 10.96 1.68 7.40
C ASN A 375 12.45 2.02 7.51
N LYS A 376 12.91 2.57 8.65
CA LYS A 376 14.34 2.78 8.91
C LYS A 376 15.14 1.47 8.88
N LYS A 377 14.62 0.42 9.53
CA LYS A 377 15.25 -0.90 9.51
C LYS A 377 15.30 -1.51 8.11
N GLU A 378 14.23 -1.37 7.32
CA GLU A 378 14.21 -1.84 5.93
C GLU A 378 15.25 -1.08 5.09
N MET A 379 15.32 0.26 5.22
CA MET A 379 16.32 1.10 4.55
C MET A 379 17.76 0.69 4.89
N GLU A 380 18.04 0.41 6.18
CA GLU A 380 19.33 -0.11 6.64
C GLU A 380 19.63 -1.50 6.03
N LEU A 381 18.64 -2.39 5.98
CA LEU A 381 18.78 -3.74 5.43
C LEU A 381 19.12 -3.73 3.93
N ILE A 382 18.42 -2.89 3.16
CA ILE A 382 18.62 -2.78 1.70
C ILE A 382 19.74 -1.79 1.33
N GLN A 383 20.35 -1.13 2.32
CA GLN A 383 21.40 -0.12 2.15
C GLN A 383 20.99 1.04 1.24
N LYS A 384 19.75 1.52 1.36
CA LYS A 384 19.24 2.68 0.63
C LYS A 384 18.85 3.81 1.56
N ALA A 385 18.96 5.05 1.07
CA ALA A 385 18.54 6.24 1.80
C ALA A 385 17.02 6.48 1.75
N ASN A 386 16.30 5.82 0.83
CA ASN A 386 14.85 5.93 0.67
C ASN A 386 14.24 4.57 0.24
N LEU A 387 12.91 4.52 0.25
CA LEU A 387 12.11 3.36 -0.17
C LEU A 387 11.36 3.62 -1.49
N ASP A 388 11.88 4.55 -2.28
CA ASP A 388 11.31 4.91 -3.58
C ASP A 388 11.45 3.74 -4.57
N PHE A 389 10.44 3.57 -5.42
CA PHE A 389 10.51 2.59 -6.50
C PHE A 389 11.30 3.17 -7.67
N LEU A 390 12.26 2.39 -8.19
CA LEU A 390 13.14 2.78 -9.27
C LEU A 390 12.74 2.10 -10.58
N LEU A 391 12.51 2.92 -11.60
CA LEU A 391 12.27 2.52 -12.98
C LEU A 391 13.44 2.98 -13.85
N ASP A 392 14.18 2.03 -14.39
CA ASP A 392 15.28 2.32 -15.31
C ASP A 392 14.72 2.47 -16.72
N ILE A 393 14.95 3.62 -17.36
CA ILE A 393 14.48 3.90 -18.71
C ILE A 393 15.67 4.07 -19.63
N ASN A 394 15.77 3.19 -20.62
CA ASN A 394 16.77 3.26 -21.67
C ASN A 394 16.13 3.85 -22.92
N LEU A 395 16.46 5.11 -23.23
CA LEU A 395 15.98 5.75 -24.44
C LEU A 395 16.73 5.19 -25.64
N ARG A 396 16.01 4.73 -26.66
CA ARG A 396 16.64 4.38 -27.94
C ARG A 396 17.05 5.63 -28.70
N GLU A 397 17.98 5.46 -29.64
CA GLU A 397 18.25 6.47 -30.65
C GLU A 397 17.02 6.70 -31.56
N CYS A 398 16.92 7.87 -32.19
CA CYS A 398 15.85 8.13 -33.15
C CYS A 398 15.96 7.15 -34.33
N SER A 399 14.83 6.60 -34.76
CA SER A 399 14.73 5.69 -35.90
C SER A 399 14.69 6.47 -37.20
N VAL A 400 14.98 5.79 -38.31
CA VAL A 400 14.77 6.37 -39.65
C VAL A 400 13.28 6.68 -39.81
N GLY A 401 12.97 7.88 -40.33
CA GLY A 401 11.59 8.37 -40.39
C GLY A 401 11.17 9.21 -39.18
N GLU A 402 12.02 9.37 -38.18
CA GLU A 402 11.83 10.30 -37.07
C GLU A 402 12.72 11.54 -37.25
N GLN A 403 12.26 12.68 -36.74
CA GLN A 403 13.08 13.87 -36.52
C GLN A 403 13.58 13.95 -35.09
N PHE A 404 14.84 14.33 -34.94
CA PHE A 404 15.42 14.68 -33.65
C PHE A 404 15.20 16.19 -33.43
N THR A 405 14.42 16.55 -32.41
CA THR A 405 14.17 17.95 -32.05
C THR A 405 15.26 18.53 -31.14
N SER A 406 15.36 19.86 -31.08
CA SER A 406 16.24 20.56 -30.12
C SER A 406 15.89 20.29 -28.65
N ALA A 407 14.70 19.74 -28.36
CA ALA A 407 14.25 19.39 -27.02
C ALA A 407 14.55 17.93 -26.63
N GLY A 408 15.43 17.22 -27.36
CA GLY A 408 15.73 15.83 -27.06
C GLY A 408 14.78 14.80 -27.70
N LYS A 409 13.63 15.22 -28.24
CA LYS A 409 12.58 14.28 -28.69
C LYS A 409 12.86 13.65 -30.05
N CYS A 410 12.45 12.40 -30.21
CA CYS A 410 12.29 11.71 -31.49
C CYS A 410 10.81 11.73 -31.89
N ILE A 411 10.46 12.53 -32.89
CA ILE A 411 9.07 12.67 -33.37
C ILE A 411 8.96 12.04 -34.76
N GLU A 412 7.96 11.20 -34.98
CA GLU A 412 7.71 10.64 -36.32
C GLU A 412 7.33 11.75 -37.32
N CYS A 413 7.94 11.73 -38.50
CA CYS A 413 7.64 12.68 -39.56
C CYS A 413 6.15 12.61 -39.93
N GLN A 414 5.49 13.76 -39.95
CA GLN A 414 4.05 13.86 -40.23
C GLN A 414 3.77 13.78 -41.74
N ASP A 415 2.48 13.72 -42.10
CA ASP A 415 2.04 13.77 -43.50
C ASP A 415 2.70 14.92 -44.28
N ASN A 416 3.01 14.65 -45.56
CA ASN A 416 3.77 15.53 -46.44
C ASN A 416 5.24 15.78 -46.03
N THR A 417 5.77 15.04 -45.05
CA THR A 417 7.20 15.05 -44.72
C THR A 417 7.76 13.63 -44.64
N TYR A 418 9.08 13.47 -44.70
CA TYR A 418 9.74 12.17 -44.55
C TYR A 418 11.18 12.30 -44.03
N SER A 419 11.75 11.21 -43.52
CA SER A 419 13.19 11.10 -43.23
C SER A 419 13.71 9.72 -43.64
N LEU A 420 14.82 9.69 -44.39
CA LEU A 420 15.46 8.44 -44.86
C LEU A 420 16.82 8.19 -44.20
N ILE A 421 17.23 9.06 -43.29
CA ILE A 421 18.47 8.95 -42.54
C ILE A 421 18.17 8.90 -41.04
N LYS A 422 19.07 8.26 -40.30
CA LYS A 422 19.03 8.30 -38.84
C LYS A 422 19.59 9.64 -38.37
N MET A 423 18.78 10.44 -37.67
CA MET A 423 19.22 11.72 -37.13
C MET A 423 19.92 11.50 -35.79
N ILE A 424 21.20 11.88 -35.72
CA ILE A 424 22.03 11.82 -34.49
C ILE A 424 22.16 13.18 -33.80
N GLU A 425 21.69 14.24 -34.46
CA GLU A 425 21.66 15.63 -33.99
C GLU A 425 20.32 16.27 -34.40
N PRO A 426 19.91 17.38 -33.76
CA PRO A 426 18.64 18.03 -34.07
C PRO A 426 18.53 18.44 -35.54
N ASN A 427 17.49 17.96 -36.22
CA ASN A 427 17.19 18.29 -37.61
C ASN A 427 15.70 18.06 -37.90
N THR A 428 15.18 18.65 -38.98
CA THR A 428 13.76 18.56 -39.36
C THR A 428 13.53 17.53 -40.45
N CYS A 429 12.33 16.94 -40.50
CA CYS A 429 11.91 16.11 -41.62
C CYS A 429 11.96 16.87 -42.96
N GLU A 430 12.23 16.17 -44.05
CA GLU A 430 12.24 16.75 -45.39
C GLU A 430 10.81 16.92 -45.92
N ILE A 431 10.58 18.02 -46.62
CA ILE A 431 9.30 18.30 -47.27
C ILE A 431 9.13 17.36 -48.47
N CYS A 432 7.96 16.75 -48.58
CA CYS A 432 7.63 15.85 -49.68
C CYS A 432 7.66 16.58 -51.03
N PRO A 433 8.38 16.06 -52.04
CA PRO A 433 8.32 16.61 -53.40
C PRO A 433 7.00 16.18 -54.07
N SER A 434 5.92 16.88 -53.74
CA SER A 434 4.53 16.54 -54.12
C SER A 434 4.29 16.44 -55.63
N GLU A 435 5.14 17.06 -56.46
CA GLU A 435 5.08 16.92 -57.92
C GLU A 435 5.51 15.53 -58.43
N LYS A 436 6.25 14.77 -57.62
CA LYS A 436 6.91 13.52 -58.04
C LYS A 436 6.66 12.35 -57.09
N ALA A 437 6.23 12.62 -55.85
CA ALA A 437 5.98 11.62 -54.83
C ALA A 437 4.78 11.96 -53.95
N ILE A 438 4.28 10.91 -53.29
CA ILE A 438 3.33 10.98 -52.18
C ILE A 438 4.08 10.55 -50.92
N CYS A 439 3.89 11.30 -49.82
CA CYS A 439 4.50 10.99 -48.53
C CYS A 439 3.42 10.90 -47.45
N HIS A 440 3.40 9.77 -46.75
CA HIS A 440 2.48 9.48 -45.64
C HIS A 440 3.18 9.57 -44.26
N GLY A 441 4.22 10.41 -44.16
CA GLY A 441 5.04 10.50 -42.96
C GLY A 441 6.11 9.41 -42.83
N GLY A 442 6.85 9.45 -41.73
CA GLY A 442 7.89 8.47 -41.41
C GLY A 442 8.93 8.28 -42.52
N THR A 443 9.05 7.02 -42.97
CA THR A 443 9.88 6.63 -44.13
C THR A 443 9.05 6.41 -45.41
N ASN A 444 7.74 6.65 -45.34
CA ASN A 444 6.75 6.29 -46.36
C ASN A 444 6.71 7.34 -47.47
N ILE A 445 7.72 7.31 -48.34
CA ILE A 445 7.76 8.10 -49.59
C ILE A 445 7.71 7.17 -50.80
N GLY A 446 6.66 7.33 -51.61
CA GLY A 446 6.42 6.58 -52.84
C GLY A 446 6.33 7.49 -54.06
N PRO A 447 6.83 7.07 -55.24
CA PRO A 447 6.73 7.87 -56.46
C PRO A 447 5.27 7.95 -56.96
N LEU A 448 4.90 9.08 -57.56
CA LEU A 448 3.63 9.23 -58.29
C LEU A 448 3.62 8.40 -59.59
N PRO A 449 2.44 8.10 -60.17
CA PRO A 449 2.36 7.46 -61.48
C PRO A 449 3.21 8.19 -62.54
N GLY A 450 4.03 7.43 -63.27
CA GLY A 450 4.99 7.99 -64.23
C GLY A 450 6.35 8.36 -63.63
N TYR A 451 6.60 8.06 -62.36
CA TYR A 451 7.91 8.15 -61.71
C TYR A 451 8.34 6.82 -61.11
N TRP A 452 9.64 6.67 -60.83
CA TRP A 452 10.20 5.55 -60.07
C TRP A 452 11.24 6.05 -59.08
N ARG A 453 11.38 5.31 -57.98
CA ARG A 453 12.34 5.58 -56.92
C ARG A 453 13.43 4.52 -56.96
N LYS A 454 14.70 4.94 -56.94
CA LYS A 454 15.83 4.02 -57.17
C LYS A 454 15.98 2.95 -56.09
N SER A 455 15.74 3.31 -54.84
CA SER A 455 15.71 2.39 -53.69
C SER A 455 14.92 3.02 -52.54
N ASN A 456 14.54 2.20 -51.55
CA ASN A 456 13.90 2.63 -50.30
C ASN A 456 14.78 3.52 -49.39
N THR A 457 16.08 3.66 -49.69
CA THR A 457 17.02 4.52 -48.95
C THR A 457 17.36 5.81 -49.69
N THR A 458 17.03 5.92 -50.98
CA THR A 458 17.37 7.12 -51.78
C THR A 458 16.20 8.10 -51.84
N LYS A 459 16.55 9.39 -51.86
CA LYS A 459 15.60 10.51 -52.08
C LYS A 459 15.31 10.77 -53.57
N ARG A 460 16.06 10.11 -54.46
CA ARG A 460 16.03 10.41 -55.90
C ARG A 460 14.87 9.70 -56.57
N ILE A 461 13.94 10.51 -57.10
CA ILE A 461 12.78 10.07 -57.89
C ILE A 461 12.95 10.56 -59.32
N GLU A 462 12.88 9.65 -60.28
CA GLU A 462 13.08 9.92 -61.70
C GLU A 462 11.80 9.65 -62.49
N LYS A 463 11.56 10.45 -63.54
CA LYS A 463 10.42 10.25 -64.45
C LYS A 463 10.65 9.00 -65.30
N ASN A 464 9.63 8.16 -65.45
CA ASN A 464 9.58 7.04 -66.37
C ASN A 464 9.71 7.57 -67.80
N THR A 465 10.93 7.71 -68.27
CA THR A 465 11.21 7.92 -69.68
C THR A 465 11.19 6.55 -70.34
N LEU A 466 10.02 6.12 -70.81
CA LEU A 466 9.87 4.95 -71.69
C LEU A 466 10.88 4.98 -72.87
N GLN A 467 11.34 6.19 -73.24
CA GLN A 467 12.40 6.41 -74.23
C GLN A 467 13.80 5.89 -73.84
N ARG A 468 14.17 5.76 -72.55
CA ARG A 468 15.53 5.28 -72.18
C ARG A 468 15.67 3.76 -72.18
N LEU A 469 14.58 3.01 -71.95
CA LEU A 469 14.57 1.55 -72.12
C LEU A 469 14.54 1.17 -73.60
N GLN A 470 13.80 1.90 -74.43
CA GLN A 470 13.88 1.73 -75.89
C GLN A 470 15.27 2.11 -76.45
N GLN A 471 15.93 3.18 -75.96
CA GLN A 471 17.29 3.54 -76.41
C GLN A 471 18.40 2.61 -75.91
N ARG A 472 18.23 1.89 -74.78
CA ARG A 472 19.19 0.88 -74.33
C ARG A 472 18.99 -0.48 -75.02
N LEU A 473 17.77 -0.81 -75.45
CA LEU A 473 17.50 -1.97 -76.31
C LEU A 473 17.95 -1.73 -77.76
N PHE A 474 17.86 -0.49 -78.27
CA PHE A 474 18.36 -0.12 -79.60
C PHE A 474 19.87 0.13 -79.70
N LYS A 475 20.62 0.16 -78.59
CA LYS A 475 22.11 0.23 -78.60
C LYS A 475 22.79 -1.14 -78.36
N ARG A 476 22.01 -2.22 -78.36
CA ARG A 476 22.49 -3.62 -78.25
C ARG A 476 22.06 -4.50 -79.44
N GLN A 477 21.50 -3.90 -80.49
CA GLN A 477 21.58 -4.38 -81.87
C GLN A 477 22.58 -3.50 -82.60
#